data_AF-A0A543IQ46-F1
#
_entry.id   AF-A0A543IQ46-F1
#
_cell.length_a   1.000
_cell.length_b   1.000
_cell.length_c   1.000
_cell.angle_alpha   90.00
_cell.angle_beta   90.00
_cell.angle_gamma   90.00
#
_symmetry.space_group_name_H-M   'P 1'
#
loop_
_entity.id
_entity.type
_entity.pdbx_description
1 polymer ?
#
loop_
_entity_poly.entity_id
_entity_poly.type
_entity_poly.pdbx_seq_one_letter_code
_entity_poly.pdbx_strand_id
1 'polypeptide(L)'
;MAMPRNIRLLWRVWGTVLTAVTVGVVALTAWAQIAEYRHGTYERVQPGVYGAELLSAESRESTTVVYRIGTPVVIVEADGPVKVNVSRGERERLTVRRELAWGARGREFHQEWEGGKVLRITYSCPAPFAGSPDLCSADYHLTVPPDVRVVVANGTATRDCPLTRAVTVCRTADGGVPAA
;
A
#
# COMPACT_ATOMS: atom_id res chain seq x y z
N MET A 1 66.72 0.27 -2.13
CA MET A 1 66.46 -0.61 -0.97
C MET A 1 65.48 -1.71 -1.37
N ALA A 2 65.95 -2.96 -1.47
CA ALA A 2 65.11 -4.10 -1.78
C ALA A 2 64.34 -4.51 -0.51
N MET A 3 63.02 -4.30 -0.51
CA MET A 3 62.16 -4.65 0.61
C MET A 3 62.15 -6.18 0.82
N PRO A 4 62.38 -6.69 2.05
CA PRO A 4 62.43 -8.12 2.36
C PRO A 4 61.23 -8.88 1.81
N ARG A 5 61.46 -10.08 1.26
CA ARG A 5 60.44 -10.92 0.61
C ARG A 5 59.22 -11.20 1.50
N ASN A 6 59.44 -11.31 2.82
CA ASN A 6 58.37 -11.49 3.81
C ASN A 6 57.46 -10.26 3.95
N ILE A 7 57.98 -9.04 3.78
CA ILE A 7 57.21 -7.79 3.87
C ILE A 7 56.34 -7.61 2.62
N ARG A 8 56.82 -8.03 1.44
CA ARG A 8 56.02 -8.03 0.20
C ARG A 8 54.86 -9.02 0.24
N LEU A 9 55.08 -10.19 0.85
CA LEU A 9 54.02 -11.18 1.07
C LEU A 9 52.98 -10.66 2.08
N LEU A 10 53.44 -10.07 3.19
CA LEU A 10 52.54 -9.45 4.17
C LEU A 10 51.66 -8.38 3.52
N TRP A 11 52.25 -7.47 2.75
CA TRP A 11 51.49 -6.37 2.14
C TRP A 11 50.45 -6.84 1.12
N ARG A 12 50.76 -7.89 0.34
CA ARG A 12 49.78 -8.51 -0.57
C ARG A 12 48.64 -9.20 0.16
N VAL A 13 48.93 -9.92 1.24
CA VAL A 13 47.90 -10.59 2.07
C VAL A 13 46.99 -9.57 2.73
N TRP A 14 47.57 -8.49 3.27
CA TRP A 14 46.80 -7.39 3.85
C TRP A 14 45.92 -6.68 2.82
N GLY A 15 46.43 -6.45 1.60
CA GLY A 15 45.65 -5.91 0.50
C GLY A 15 44.43 -6.77 0.16
N THR A 16 44.61 -8.09 0.02
CA THR A 16 43.49 -9.00 -0.30
C THR A 16 42.48 -9.12 0.83
N VAL A 17 42.94 -9.11 2.09
CA VAL A 17 42.05 -9.14 3.25
C VAL A 17 41.19 -7.87 3.31
N LEU A 18 41.79 -6.70 3.06
CA LEU A 18 41.08 -5.42 3.13
C LEU A 18 40.03 -5.29 2.01
N THR A 19 40.32 -5.81 0.82
CA THR A 19 39.33 -5.90 -0.27
C THR A 19 38.20 -6.88 0.05
N ALA A 20 38.51 -8.04 0.64
CA ALA A 20 37.48 -9.00 1.04
C ALA A 20 36.55 -8.45 2.13
N VAL A 21 37.11 -7.71 3.10
CA VAL A 21 36.33 -7.06 4.15
C VAL A 21 35.43 -5.97 3.58
N THR A 22 35.95 -5.11 2.70
CA THR A 22 35.14 -4.04 2.08
C THR A 22 34.01 -4.60 1.22
N VAL A 23 34.28 -5.60 0.37
CA VAL A 23 33.23 -6.29 -0.40
C VAL A 23 32.22 -6.97 0.53
N GLY A 24 32.68 -7.59 1.62
CA GLY A 24 31.81 -8.20 2.63
C GLY A 24 30.87 -7.19 3.31
N VAL A 25 31.39 -6.02 3.72
CA VAL A 25 30.59 -4.95 4.33
C VAL A 25 29.58 -4.37 3.33
N VAL A 26 29.98 -4.13 2.08
CA VAL A 26 29.07 -3.64 1.04
C VAL A 26 28.00 -4.68 0.73
N ALA A 27 28.36 -5.96 0.62
CA ALA A 27 27.41 -7.03 0.39
C ALA A 27 26.43 -7.18 1.56
N LEU A 28 26.89 -7.09 2.81
CA LEU A 28 26.04 -7.16 3.99
C LEU A 28 25.11 -5.95 4.12
N THR A 29 25.58 -4.74 3.80
CA THR A 29 24.74 -3.53 3.83
C THR A 29 23.70 -3.55 2.72
N ALA A 30 24.07 -3.96 1.50
CA ALA A 30 23.13 -4.17 0.42
C ALA A 30 22.11 -5.26 0.77
N TRP A 31 22.55 -6.38 1.34
CA TRP A 31 21.65 -7.44 1.81
C TRP A 31 20.77 -6.98 2.96
N ALA A 32 21.24 -6.15 3.89
CA ALA A 32 20.43 -5.60 4.96
C ALA A 32 19.34 -4.68 4.39
N GLN A 33 19.67 -3.83 3.41
CA GLN A 33 18.68 -3.00 2.72
C GLN A 33 17.64 -3.82 1.95
N ILE A 34 18.07 -4.89 1.26
CA ILE A 34 17.16 -5.79 0.52
C ILE A 34 16.32 -6.64 1.50
N ALA A 35 16.92 -7.15 2.57
CA ALA A 35 16.24 -7.94 3.59
C ALA A 35 15.22 -7.09 4.34
N GLU A 36 15.53 -5.83 4.63
CA GLU A 36 14.59 -4.88 5.22
C GLU A 36 13.45 -4.52 4.25
N TYR A 37 13.72 -4.48 2.94
CA TYR A 37 12.69 -4.36 1.90
C TYR A 37 11.78 -5.60 1.80
N ARG A 38 12.33 -6.79 2.06
CA ARG A 38 11.63 -8.08 1.91
C ARG A 38 10.97 -8.58 3.21
N HIS A 39 11.45 -8.14 4.37
CA HIS A 39 11.00 -8.59 5.70
C HIS A 39 10.38 -7.46 6.54
N GLY A 40 10.24 -6.25 5.98
CA GLY A 40 9.33 -5.26 6.51
C GLY A 40 7.90 -5.81 6.43
N THR A 41 7.43 -6.41 7.52
CA THR A 41 6.05 -6.95 7.67
C THR A 41 4.96 -5.87 7.55
N TYR A 42 5.34 -4.63 7.27
CA TYR A 42 4.48 -3.48 7.08
C TYR A 42 4.99 -2.69 5.87
N GLU A 43 4.19 -2.62 4.81
CA GLU A 43 4.49 -1.75 3.67
C GLU A 43 4.42 -0.30 4.16
N ARG A 44 5.49 0.45 3.92
CA ARG A 44 5.48 1.91 4.13
C ARG A 44 4.65 2.51 2.99
N VAL A 45 3.71 3.42 3.26
CA VAL A 45 2.98 4.12 2.19
C VAL A 45 3.97 5.05 1.47
N GLN A 46 4.57 4.58 0.38
CA GLN A 46 5.43 5.39 -0.48
C GLN A 46 4.62 5.86 -1.69
N PRO A 47 4.97 7.00 -2.30
CA PRO A 47 4.36 7.40 -3.57
C PRO A 47 4.67 6.35 -4.64
N GLY A 48 3.65 5.72 -5.22
CA GLY A 48 3.86 4.66 -6.20
C GLY A 48 2.58 4.00 -6.70
N VAL A 49 2.67 3.41 -7.90
CA VAL A 49 1.63 2.56 -8.47
C VAL A 49 1.77 1.19 -7.82
N TYR A 50 0.95 0.92 -6.80
CA TYR A 50 0.82 -0.40 -6.22
C TYR A 50 -0.17 -1.19 -7.06
N GLY A 51 0.30 -1.68 -8.20
CA GLY A 51 -0.45 -2.64 -8.99
C GLY A 51 -0.70 -3.87 -8.14
N ALA A 52 -1.93 -4.05 -7.64
CA ALA A 52 -2.30 -5.33 -7.10
C ALA A 52 -2.38 -6.31 -8.27
N GLU A 53 -1.32 -7.11 -8.45
CA GLU A 53 -1.34 -8.23 -9.38
C GLU A 53 -2.51 -9.15 -9.02
N LEU A 54 -3.34 -9.46 -10.01
CA LEU A 54 -4.61 -10.15 -9.87
C LEU A 54 -4.36 -11.58 -9.35
N LEU A 55 -4.83 -11.88 -8.14
CA LEU A 55 -4.57 -13.17 -7.47
C LEU A 55 -5.55 -14.29 -7.86
N SER A 56 -6.69 -13.98 -8.51
CA SER A 56 -7.71 -14.99 -8.80
C SER A 56 -8.46 -14.76 -10.11
N ALA A 57 -8.75 -15.87 -10.81
CA ALA A 57 -9.67 -15.95 -11.95
C ALA A 57 -11.15 -16.00 -11.54
N GLU A 58 -11.42 -16.08 -10.24
CA GLU A 58 -12.76 -16.00 -9.68
C GLU A 58 -13.28 -14.57 -9.78
N SER A 59 -14.58 -14.38 -10.00
CA SER A 59 -15.28 -13.07 -10.07
C SER A 59 -15.22 -12.23 -8.78
N ARG A 60 -14.36 -12.61 -7.83
CA ARG A 60 -14.15 -11.95 -6.55
C ARG A 60 -12.68 -12.02 -6.13
N GLU A 61 -12.24 -10.97 -5.44
CA GLU A 61 -10.90 -10.90 -4.85
C GLU A 61 -11.01 -10.24 -3.49
N SER A 62 -10.30 -10.79 -2.51
CA SER A 62 -10.13 -10.17 -1.20
C SER A 62 -8.65 -10.02 -0.91
N THR A 63 -8.22 -8.80 -0.61
CA THR A 63 -6.84 -8.49 -0.24
C THR A 63 -6.84 -7.67 1.04
N THR A 64 -5.92 -7.95 1.94
CA THR A 64 -5.69 -7.13 3.14
C THR A 64 -4.23 -6.72 3.19
N VAL A 65 -3.98 -5.43 3.27
CA VAL A 65 -2.64 -4.85 3.38
C VAL A 65 -2.56 -4.01 4.65
N VAL A 66 -1.44 -4.13 5.35
CA VAL A 66 -1.17 -3.36 6.56
C VAL A 66 -0.04 -2.38 6.26
N TYR A 67 -0.36 -1.10 6.40
CA TYR A 67 0.56 0.00 6.19
C TYR A 67 1.00 0.64 7.50
N ARG A 68 2.22 1.17 7.50
CA ARG A 68 2.64 2.17 8.48
C ARG A 68 2.39 3.56 7.91
N ILE A 69 1.60 4.36 8.60
CA ILE A 69 1.29 5.74 8.20
C ILE A 69 2.02 6.74 9.10
N GLY A 70 2.70 7.71 8.46
CA GLY A 70 3.37 8.82 9.15
C GLY A 70 2.67 10.16 8.95
N THR A 71 1.58 10.19 8.18
CA THR A 71 0.82 11.39 7.86
C THR A 71 -0.41 11.48 8.76
N PRO A 72 -0.78 12.67 9.27
CA PRO A 72 -1.93 12.82 10.17
C PRO A 72 -3.28 12.82 9.45
N VAL A 73 -3.28 12.68 8.12
CA VAL A 73 -4.49 12.73 7.28
C VAL A 73 -4.38 11.68 6.17
N VAL A 74 -5.44 10.90 5.99
CA VAL A 74 -5.68 10.04 4.82
C VAL A 74 -6.81 10.65 4.01
N ILE A 75 -6.58 10.86 2.71
CA ILE A 75 -7.59 11.31 1.76
C ILE A 75 -7.93 10.12 0.87
N VAL A 76 -9.19 9.75 0.77
CA VAL A 76 -9.67 8.68 -0.12
C VAL A 76 -10.41 9.33 -1.29
N GLU A 77 -9.84 9.20 -2.47
CA GLU A 77 -10.44 9.66 -3.74
C GLU A 77 -10.89 8.41 -4.49
N ALA A 78 -12.20 8.25 -4.67
CA ALA A 78 -12.76 7.05 -5.26
C ALA A 78 -13.68 7.40 -6.44
N ASP A 79 -13.49 6.71 -7.56
CA ASP A 79 -14.29 6.80 -8.76
C ASP A 79 -14.89 5.44 -9.14
N GLY A 80 -16.16 5.44 -9.55
CA GLY A 80 -16.96 4.24 -9.82
C GLY A 80 -17.63 3.62 -8.57
N PRO A 81 -18.05 2.33 -8.64
CA PRO A 81 -18.85 1.68 -7.60
C PRO A 81 -18.03 1.22 -6.39
N VAL A 82 -17.46 2.20 -5.69
CA VAL A 82 -16.54 2.01 -4.56
C VAL A 82 -17.21 2.42 -3.25
N LYS A 83 -17.36 1.47 -2.34
CA LYS A 83 -17.81 1.70 -0.96
C LYS A 83 -16.60 1.85 -0.06
N VAL A 84 -16.64 2.84 0.84
CA VAL A 84 -15.56 3.10 1.80
C VAL A 84 -16.12 3.04 3.20
N ASN A 85 -15.65 2.06 3.96
CA ASN A 85 -15.98 1.83 5.36
C ASN A 85 -14.75 2.15 6.20
N VAL A 86 -14.90 2.97 7.24
CA VAL A 86 -13.81 3.37 8.13
C VAL A 86 -14.12 2.97 9.55
N SER A 87 -13.14 2.42 10.25
CA SER A 87 -13.20 2.15 11.67
C SER A 87 -11.90 2.56 12.36
N ARG A 88 -11.98 2.80 13.67
CA ARG A 88 -10.82 3.09 14.50
C ARG A 88 -9.99 1.83 14.73
N GLY A 89 -8.69 1.95 14.48
CA GLY A 89 -7.68 0.94 14.70
C GLY A 89 -6.71 1.24 15.84
N GLU A 90 -5.55 0.59 15.74
CA GLU A 90 -4.40 0.78 16.62
C GLU A 90 -3.51 1.94 16.13
N ARG A 91 -2.67 2.47 17.02
CA ARG A 91 -1.69 3.50 16.65
C ARG A 91 -0.69 2.98 15.61
N GLU A 92 -0.23 3.88 14.74
CA GLU A 92 0.77 3.63 13.69
C GLU A 92 0.40 2.61 12.60
N ARG A 93 -0.76 1.95 12.69
CA ARG A 93 -1.19 0.89 11.76
C ARG A 93 -2.44 1.30 11.00
N LEU A 94 -2.30 1.48 9.69
CA LEU A 94 -3.41 1.60 8.76
C LEU A 94 -3.63 0.23 8.10
N THR A 95 -4.76 -0.41 8.35
CA THR A 95 -5.14 -1.62 7.62
C THR A 95 -6.12 -1.28 6.53
N VAL A 96 -5.83 -1.69 5.30
CA VAL A 96 -6.73 -1.58 4.15
C VAL A 96 -7.11 -2.98 3.73
N ARG A 97 -8.36 -3.34 3.95
CA ARG A 97 -8.98 -4.54 3.38
C ARG A 97 -9.83 -4.11 2.19
N ARG A 98 -9.67 -4.82 1.08
CA ARG A 98 -10.34 -4.58 -0.18
C ARG A 98 -11.04 -5.86 -0.61
N GLU A 99 -12.31 -5.75 -0.95
CA GLU A 99 -13.09 -6.82 -1.55
C GLU A 99 -13.61 -6.31 -2.89
N LEU A 100 -13.22 -6.98 -3.98
CA LEU A 100 -13.64 -6.64 -5.34
C LEU A 100 -14.57 -7.73 -5.85
N ALA A 101 -15.61 -7.37 -6.59
CA ALA A 101 -16.49 -8.29 -7.28
C ALA A 101 -16.74 -7.82 -8.72
N TRP A 102 -16.49 -8.67 -9.71
CA TRP A 102 -16.65 -8.33 -11.13
C TRP A 102 -17.29 -9.45 -11.94
N GLY A 103 -18.03 -9.11 -13.00
CA GLY A 103 -18.64 -10.10 -13.90
C GLY A 103 -17.63 -10.83 -14.78
N ALA A 104 -18.10 -11.85 -15.52
CA ALA A 104 -17.25 -12.71 -16.36
C ALA A 104 -16.45 -11.98 -17.47
N ARG A 105 -16.78 -10.72 -17.77
CA ARG A 105 -16.08 -9.88 -18.76
C ARG A 105 -14.92 -9.08 -18.15
N GLY A 106 -14.62 -9.25 -16.87
CA GLY A 106 -13.50 -8.60 -16.20
C GLY A 106 -13.87 -7.26 -15.58
N ARG A 107 -12.83 -6.51 -15.21
CA ARG A 107 -12.88 -5.19 -14.55
C ARG A 107 -11.77 -4.30 -15.07
N GLU A 108 -11.94 -3.00 -14.91
CA GLU A 108 -10.83 -2.04 -14.92
C GLU A 108 -10.62 -1.58 -13.49
N PHE A 109 -9.41 -1.75 -12.98
CA PHE A 109 -9.08 -1.43 -11.61
C PHE A 109 -7.73 -0.73 -11.54
N HIS A 110 -7.70 0.42 -10.90
CA HIS A 110 -6.49 1.17 -10.60
C HIS A 110 -6.50 1.60 -9.13
N GLN A 111 -5.38 1.40 -8.45
CA GLN A 111 -5.17 1.86 -7.08
C GLN A 111 -3.77 2.44 -6.95
N GLU A 112 -3.68 3.65 -6.43
CA GLU A 112 -2.41 4.32 -6.20
C GLU A 112 -2.40 5.12 -4.91
N TRP A 113 -1.20 5.27 -4.36
CA TRP A 113 -0.94 6.19 -3.26
C TRP A 113 -0.15 7.39 -3.77
N GLU A 114 -0.74 8.57 -3.66
CA GLU A 114 -0.07 9.83 -3.94
C GLU A 114 0.41 10.50 -2.64
N GLY A 115 1.69 10.85 -2.60
CA GLY A 115 2.29 11.59 -1.49
C GLY A 115 2.18 10.91 -0.12
N GLY A 116 1.97 9.58 -0.08
CA GLY A 116 1.82 8.82 1.16
C GLY A 116 0.56 9.15 1.98
N LYS A 117 -0.41 9.85 1.39
CA LYS A 117 -1.62 10.33 2.10
C LYS A 117 -2.90 10.24 1.29
N VAL A 118 -2.82 10.29 -0.05
CA VAL A 118 -3.99 10.21 -0.92
C VAL A 118 -4.08 8.81 -1.49
N LEU A 119 -5.14 8.08 -1.16
CA LEU A 119 -5.49 6.80 -1.76
C LEU A 119 -6.46 7.07 -2.91
N ARG A 120 -5.99 6.94 -4.15
CA ARG A 120 -6.82 7.02 -5.35
C ARG A 120 -7.25 5.63 -5.79
N ILE A 121 -8.55 5.48 -6.01
CA ILE A 121 -9.18 4.25 -6.42
C ILE A 121 -10.06 4.55 -7.62
N THR A 122 -9.81 3.86 -8.72
CA THR A 122 -10.70 3.86 -9.88
C THR A 122 -11.14 2.43 -10.12
N TYR A 123 -12.44 2.22 -10.17
CA TYR A 123 -13.02 0.90 -10.40
C TYR A 123 -14.15 1.02 -11.42
N SER A 124 -14.10 0.20 -12.46
CA SER A 124 -15.17 0.14 -13.46
C SER A 124 -15.35 -1.31 -13.95
N CYS A 125 -16.54 -1.61 -14.47
CA CYS A 125 -16.79 -2.87 -15.15
C CYS A 125 -17.44 -2.61 -16.51
N PRO A 126 -17.09 -3.42 -17.53
CA PRO A 126 -17.73 -3.33 -18.83
C PRO A 126 -19.20 -3.78 -18.77
N ALA A 127 -19.99 -3.33 -19.75
CA ALA A 127 -21.36 -3.79 -19.94
C ALA A 127 -21.42 -5.33 -20.14
N PRO A 128 -22.46 -6.04 -19.66
CA PRO A 128 -23.70 -5.51 -19.07
C PRO A 128 -23.63 -5.29 -17.55
N PHE A 129 -22.45 -5.41 -16.92
CA PHE A 129 -22.32 -5.40 -15.47
C PHE A 129 -22.13 -4.00 -14.89
N ALA A 130 -21.98 -2.99 -15.75
CA ALA A 130 -21.93 -1.58 -15.34
C ALA A 130 -23.16 -1.21 -14.49
N GLY A 131 -22.92 -0.66 -13.30
CA GLY A 131 -23.97 -0.27 -12.37
C GLY A 131 -24.68 -1.43 -11.66
N SER A 132 -24.18 -2.67 -11.76
CA SER A 132 -24.68 -3.81 -11.00
C SER A 132 -23.83 -4.01 -9.74
N PRO A 133 -24.25 -3.52 -8.55
CA PRO A 133 -23.41 -3.55 -7.36
C PRO A 133 -23.07 -4.97 -6.89
N ASP A 134 -23.90 -5.97 -7.16
CA ASP A 134 -23.60 -7.37 -6.77
C ASP A 134 -22.54 -8.03 -7.66
N LEU A 135 -22.35 -7.50 -8.87
CA LEU A 135 -21.46 -8.04 -9.90
C LEU A 135 -20.36 -7.06 -10.32
N CYS A 136 -20.35 -5.87 -9.72
CA CYS A 136 -19.42 -4.78 -9.97
C CYS A 136 -19.36 -3.89 -8.72
N SER A 137 -18.58 -4.32 -7.73
CA SER A 137 -18.33 -3.54 -6.52
C SER A 137 -16.87 -3.59 -6.09
N ALA A 138 -16.49 -2.52 -5.40
CA ALA A 138 -15.26 -2.45 -4.64
C ALA A 138 -15.56 -1.99 -3.22
N ASP A 139 -15.50 -2.90 -2.26
CA ASP A 139 -15.73 -2.65 -0.84
C ASP A 139 -14.38 -2.48 -0.12
N TYR A 140 -14.12 -1.26 0.34
CA TYR A 140 -12.92 -0.91 1.11
C TYR A 140 -13.25 -0.79 2.59
N HIS A 141 -12.45 -1.45 3.41
CA HIS A 141 -12.49 -1.38 4.87
C HIS A 141 -11.15 -0.86 5.37
N LEU A 142 -11.15 0.39 5.83
CA LEU A 142 -10.00 1.10 6.36
C LEU A 142 -10.08 1.09 7.89
N THR A 143 -9.14 0.42 8.53
CA THR A 143 -8.94 0.49 9.98
C THR A 143 -7.81 1.46 10.24
N VAL A 144 -8.13 2.64 10.78
CA VAL A 144 -7.26 3.83 10.77
C VAL A 144 -6.77 4.18 12.17
N PRO A 145 -5.49 4.58 12.35
CA PRO A 145 -4.99 5.02 13.65
C PRO A 145 -5.80 6.15 14.27
N PRO A 146 -5.93 6.18 15.61
CA PRO A 146 -6.81 7.13 16.31
C PRO A 146 -6.41 8.60 16.17
N ASP A 147 -5.16 8.87 15.78
CA ASP A 147 -4.53 10.17 15.56
C ASP A 147 -4.57 10.64 14.10
N VAL A 148 -5.09 9.80 13.20
CA VAL A 148 -5.18 10.09 11.77
C VAL A 148 -6.61 10.46 11.40
N ARG A 149 -6.77 11.59 10.72
CA ARG A 149 -8.06 12.04 10.19
C ARG A 149 -8.32 11.44 8.81
N VAL A 150 -9.54 11.00 8.54
CA VAL A 150 -9.93 10.48 7.23
C VAL A 150 -10.82 11.47 6.52
N VAL A 151 -10.48 11.79 5.29
CA VAL A 151 -11.27 12.63 4.39
C VAL A 151 -11.63 11.80 3.17
N VAL A 152 -12.89 11.86 2.75
CA VAL A 152 -13.33 11.25 1.50
C VAL A 152 -13.64 12.34 0.49
N ALA A 153 -13.08 12.21 -0.71
CA ALA A 153 -13.37 13.06 -1.84
C ALA A 153 -14.45 12.44 -2.73
N ASN A 154 -15.29 13.30 -3.29
CA ASN A 154 -16.30 12.95 -4.28
C ASN A 154 -16.38 14.06 -5.33
N GLY A 155 -15.74 13.83 -6.48
CA GLY A 155 -15.49 14.90 -7.43
C GLY A 155 -14.67 16.03 -6.78
N THR A 156 -15.20 17.25 -6.75
CA THR A 156 -14.55 18.42 -6.13
C THR A 156 -14.89 18.60 -4.66
N ALA A 157 -15.85 17.85 -4.11
CA ALA A 157 -16.26 17.97 -2.73
C ALA A 157 -15.46 17.02 -1.82
N THR A 158 -15.11 17.48 -0.63
CA THR A 158 -14.48 16.65 0.42
C THR A 158 -15.33 16.66 1.68
N ARG A 159 -15.31 15.55 2.41
CA ARG A 159 -15.96 15.42 3.72
C ARG A 159 -15.07 14.64 4.68
N ASP A 160 -15.00 15.09 5.93
CA ASP A 160 -14.40 14.32 7.01
C ASP A 160 -15.27 13.09 7.30
N CYS A 161 -14.64 11.92 7.40
CA CYS A 161 -15.30 10.71 7.87
C CYS A 161 -14.98 10.48 9.36
N PRO A 162 -16.01 10.38 10.23
CA PRO A 162 -15.79 10.25 11.66
C PRO A 162 -15.15 8.90 12.00
N LEU A 163 -14.10 8.96 12.82
CA LEU A 163 -13.36 7.80 13.26
C LEU A 163 -13.93 7.25 14.58
N THR A 164 -14.84 6.28 14.47
CA THR A 164 -15.48 5.61 15.61
C THR A 164 -14.96 4.19 15.81
N ARG A 165 -15.23 3.59 16.98
CA ARG A 165 -14.96 2.15 17.19
C ARG A 165 -15.84 1.24 16.32
N ALA A 166 -17.05 1.69 16.03
CA ALA A 166 -17.92 1.05 15.04
C ALA A 166 -17.49 1.41 13.63
N VAL A 167 -17.87 0.57 12.66
CA VAL A 167 -17.67 0.83 11.24
C VAL A 167 -18.60 1.96 10.80
N THR A 168 -18.02 2.99 10.21
CA THR A 168 -18.73 4.11 9.57
C THR A 168 -18.68 3.95 8.06
N VAL A 169 -19.82 4.05 7.39
CA VAL A 169 -19.85 4.13 5.92
C VAL A 169 -19.58 5.58 5.51
N CYS A 170 -18.41 5.84 4.93
CA CYS A 170 -18.00 7.17 4.49
C CYS A 170 -18.38 7.46 3.04
N ARG A 171 -18.55 6.40 2.24
CA ARG A 171 -18.97 6.45 0.84
C ARG A 171 -19.75 5.19 0.51
N THR A 172 -20.88 5.33 -0.16
CA THR A 172 -21.66 4.23 -0.73
C THR A 172 -21.18 3.90 -2.14
N ALA A 173 -21.45 2.69 -2.62
CA ALA A 173 -21.10 2.27 -3.97
C ALA A 173 -21.65 3.21 -5.05
N ASP A 174 -22.84 3.79 -4.88
CA ASP A 174 -23.41 4.76 -5.85
C ASP A 174 -22.72 6.14 -5.85
N GLY A 175 -21.57 6.26 -5.18
CA GLY A 175 -20.83 7.51 -5.04
C GLY A 175 -21.44 8.48 -4.02
N GLY A 176 -22.54 8.14 -3.37
CA GLY A 176 -23.11 8.91 -2.27
C GLY A 176 -22.21 8.95 -1.03
N VAL A 177 -22.30 10.02 -0.24
CA VAL A 177 -21.77 10.08 1.13
C VAL A 177 -22.99 10.04 2.06
N PRO A 178 -23.12 9.03 2.94
CA PRO A 178 -24.26 8.95 3.86
C PRO A 178 -24.40 10.22 4.69
N ALA A 179 -25.64 10.60 5.00
CA ALA A 179 -25.89 11.61 6.03
C ALA A 179 -25.43 11.06 7.39
N ALA A 180 -24.73 11.91 8.15
CA ALA A 180 -24.20 11.59 9.48
C ALA A 180 -25.32 11.37 10.50
#